data_AF-A0AAX2TRD0-F1
#
_entry.id   AF-A0AAX2TRD0-F1
#
_cell.length_a   1.000
_cell.length_b   1.000
_cell.length_c   1.000
_cell.angle_alpha   90.00
_cell.angle_beta   90.00
_cell.angle_gamma   90.00
#
_symmetry.space_group_name_H-M   'P 1'
#
loop_
_entity.id
_entity.type
_entity.pdbx_description
1 polymer ?
#
loop_
_entity_poly.entity_id
_entity_poly.type
_entity_poly.pdbx_seq_one_letter_code
_entity_poly.pdbx_strand_id
1 'polypeptide(L)'
;MPTDPDSRLRGNDEAILLAEGQKSAVTEYYLNNGKWPADNGAAGVASPATDIKGKYVKEVKVENGVVTAQMASTGVNNEIKGKKLSLWAKRQAGSVKWFCGQPVTRNDAADNDDVAKDDVAKDDAAGNAIETKHLPSTCRDESSLPGIARITANGRKTTLLPAWHPPPPTSKANMLKRLKLKTASLPPQ
;
A
#
# COMPACT_ATOMS: atom_id res chain seq x y z
N MET A 1 30.41 -10.81 18.80
CA MET A 1 29.85 -12.16 19.03
C MET A 1 29.12 -12.58 17.77
N PRO A 2 29.36 -13.78 17.21
CA PRO A 2 28.55 -14.30 16.11
C PRO A 2 27.11 -14.37 16.61
N THR A 3 26.24 -13.62 15.95
CA THR A 3 24.81 -13.58 16.24
C THR A 3 24.23 -14.93 15.84
N ASP A 4 23.74 -15.66 16.82
CA ASP A 4 23.13 -16.98 16.68
C ASP A 4 22.13 -16.99 15.50
N PRO A 5 22.16 -17.99 14.59
CA PRO A 5 21.12 -18.21 13.59
C PRO A 5 19.70 -18.08 14.15
N ASP A 6 19.48 -18.41 15.42
CA ASP A 6 18.19 -18.25 16.10
C ASP A 6 17.70 -16.80 16.18
N SER A 7 18.60 -15.82 16.29
CA SER A 7 18.24 -14.40 16.31
C SER A 7 17.61 -13.94 14.98
N ARG A 8 17.86 -14.67 13.89
CA ARG A 8 17.25 -14.40 12.59
C ARG A 8 15.76 -14.74 12.58
N LEU A 9 15.42 -15.96 13.01
CA LEU A 9 14.04 -16.43 13.04
C LEU A 9 13.23 -15.61 14.07
N ARG A 10 13.75 -15.50 15.29
CA ARG A 10 13.10 -14.74 16.37
C ARG A 10 12.95 -13.26 16.02
N GLY A 11 13.95 -12.69 15.34
CA GLY A 11 13.90 -11.30 14.92
C GLY A 11 12.81 -11.03 13.89
N ASN A 12 12.68 -11.91 12.88
CA ASN A 12 11.65 -11.76 11.86
C ASN A 12 10.25 -11.94 12.44
N ASP A 13 10.06 -12.92 13.32
CA ASP A 13 8.78 -13.14 13.99
C ASP A 13 8.39 -11.95 14.85
N GLU A 14 9.32 -11.39 15.63
CA GLU A 14 9.07 -10.20 16.45
C GLU A 14 8.74 -8.97 15.60
N ALA A 15 9.47 -8.76 14.49
CA ALA A 15 9.21 -7.66 13.57
C ALA A 15 7.82 -7.74 12.94
N ILE A 16 7.40 -8.94 12.53
CA ILE A 16 6.07 -9.17 11.98
C ILE A 16 5.02 -8.91 13.07
N LEU A 17 5.16 -9.49 14.27
CA LEU A 17 4.19 -9.31 15.36
C LEU A 17 4.01 -7.84 15.75
N LEU A 18 5.10 -7.07 15.87
CA LEU A 18 5.03 -5.64 16.18
C LEU A 18 4.36 -4.84 15.05
N ALA A 19 4.66 -5.15 13.78
CA ALA A 19 4.01 -4.52 12.64
C ALA A 19 2.52 -4.89 12.54
N GLU A 20 2.16 -6.15 12.84
CA GLU A 20 0.78 -6.63 12.84
C GLU A 20 -0.09 -5.95 13.88
N GLY A 21 0.49 -5.59 15.04
CA GLY A 21 -0.19 -4.78 16.05
C GLY A 21 -0.71 -3.44 15.54
N GLN A 22 -0.19 -2.93 14.42
CA GLN A 22 -0.60 -1.64 13.83
C GLN A 22 -1.72 -1.79 12.79
N LYS A 23 -2.03 -3.02 12.33
CA LYS A 23 -3.00 -3.26 11.25
C LYS A 23 -4.39 -2.74 11.57
N SER A 24 -4.84 -2.90 12.81
CA SER A 24 -6.17 -2.45 13.25
C SER A 24 -6.31 -0.94 13.12
N ALA A 25 -5.38 -0.19 13.70
CA ALA A 25 -5.39 1.27 13.70
C ALA A 25 -5.29 1.85 12.28
N VAL A 26 -4.39 1.31 11.44
CA VAL A 26 -4.25 1.72 10.04
C VAL A 26 -5.52 1.43 9.23
N THR A 27 -6.13 0.26 9.45
CA THR A 27 -7.37 -0.14 8.76
C THR A 27 -8.56 0.73 9.20
N GLU A 28 -8.70 0.97 10.50
CA GLU A 28 -9.76 1.83 11.04
C GLU A 28 -9.65 3.26 10.50
N TYR A 29 -8.45 3.82 10.46
CA TYR A 29 -8.21 5.12 9.86
C TYR A 29 -8.66 5.15 8.39
N TYR A 30 -8.28 4.15 7.61
CA TYR A 30 -8.68 4.04 6.20
C TYR A 30 -10.20 3.96 6.02
N LEU A 31 -10.87 3.15 6.84
CA LEU A 31 -12.33 2.99 6.77
C LEU A 31 -13.08 4.28 7.16
N ASN A 32 -12.55 5.06 8.11
CA ASN A 32 -13.16 6.30 8.57
C ASN A 32 -12.87 7.51 7.66
N ASN A 33 -11.70 7.56 7.03
CA ASN A 33 -11.24 8.73 6.26
C ASN A 33 -11.24 8.50 4.74
N GLY A 34 -11.38 7.26 4.28
CA GLY A 34 -11.31 6.90 2.87
C GLY A 34 -9.90 7.00 2.26
N LYS A 35 -8.87 7.28 3.07
CA LYS A 35 -7.48 7.41 2.66
C LYS A 35 -6.56 6.77 3.71
N TRP A 36 -5.39 6.33 3.28
CA TRP A 36 -4.39 5.75 4.18
C TRP A 36 -3.82 6.82 5.13
N PRO A 37 -3.46 6.48 6.38
CA PRO A 37 -2.83 7.43 7.29
C PRO A 37 -1.44 7.79 6.79
N ALA A 38 -1.13 9.09 6.80
CA ALA A 38 0.16 9.60 6.33
C ALA A 38 1.32 9.11 7.21
N ASP A 39 1.10 9.00 8.52
CA ASP A 39 2.12 8.64 9.51
C ASP A 39 1.52 7.93 10.75
N ASN A 40 2.38 7.58 11.72
CA ASN A 40 2.00 6.97 12.99
C ASN A 40 0.96 7.80 13.78
N GLY A 41 1.13 9.12 13.80
CA GLY A 41 0.24 10.02 14.55
C GLY A 41 -1.15 10.08 13.93
N ALA A 42 -1.22 10.17 12.59
CA ALA A 42 -2.48 10.08 11.85
C ALA A 42 -3.17 8.73 12.09
N ALA A 43 -2.42 7.62 12.09
CA ALA A 43 -2.96 6.30 12.38
C ALA A 43 -3.43 6.11 13.84
N GLY A 44 -3.07 7.01 14.76
CA GLY A 44 -3.40 6.88 16.18
C GLY A 44 -2.55 5.84 16.92
N VAL A 45 -1.34 5.55 16.42
CA VAL A 45 -0.37 4.65 17.08
C VAL A 45 0.77 5.45 17.71
N ALA A 46 1.65 4.79 18.46
CA ALA A 46 2.75 5.47 19.14
C ALA A 46 3.63 6.26 18.16
N SER A 47 3.94 7.50 18.54
CA SER A 47 4.75 8.45 17.78
C SER A 47 5.69 9.16 18.75
N PRO A 48 7.02 9.11 18.53
CA PRO A 48 7.71 8.68 17.32
C PRO A 48 7.71 7.16 17.06
N ALA A 49 7.98 6.75 15.81
CA ALA A 49 8.05 5.34 15.40
C ALA A 49 9.05 4.50 16.22
N THR A 50 10.06 5.15 16.79
CA THR A 50 11.09 4.56 17.68
C THR A 50 10.57 4.16 19.07
N ASP A 51 9.32 4.53 19.40
CA ASP A 51 8.64 4.04 20.60
C ASP A 51 8.02 2.64 20.37
N ILE A 52 7.82 2.24 19.10
CA ILE A 52 7.39 0.89 18.73
C ILE A 52 8.63 0.05 18.43
N LYS A 53 9.26 -0.47 19.48
CA LYS A 53 10.51 -1.24 19.40
C LYS A 53 10.45 -2.53 20.21
N GLY A 54 11.35 -3.45 19.89
CA GLY A 54 11.47 -4.75 20.52
C GLY A 54 12.93 -5.14 20.77
N LYS A 55 13.15 -6.39 21.15
CA LYS A 55 14.50 -6.92 21.36
C LYS A 55 15.32 -6.92 20.07
N TYR A 56 14.69 -7.27 18.95
CA TYR A 56 15.32 -7.38 17.64
C TYR A 56 14.85 -6.31 16.65
N VAL A 57 13.92 -5.42 17.06
CA VAL A 57 13.27 -4.42 16.21
C VAL A 57 13.60 -3.03 16.72
N LYS A 58 14.12 -2.18 15.84
CA LYS A 58 14.50 -0.79 16.14
C LYS A 58 13.29 0.13 16.21
N GLU A 59 12.39 0.01 15.24
CA GLU A 59 11.22 0.88 15.08
C GLU A 59 10.17 0.24 14.17
N VAL A 60 8.93 0.69 14.31
CA VAL A 60 7.83 0.41 13.38
C VAL A 60 7.23 1.74 12.93
N LYS A 61 7.37 2.02 11.63
CA LYS A 61 6.92 3.25 11.00
C LYS A 61 5.70 2.98 10.12
N VAL A 62 4.68 3.81 10.25
CA VAL A 62 3.57 3.91 9.32
C VAL A 62 3.87 5.05 8.36
N GLU A 63 3.76 4.80 7.07
CA GLU A 63 3.90 5.81 6.02
C GLU A 63 2.91 5.53 4.90
N ASN A 64 1.96 6.44 4.68
CA ASN A 64 0.86 6.27 3.72
C ASN A 64 0.16 4.90 3.86
N GLY A 65 -0.05 4.45 5.10
CA GLY A 65 -0.66 3.15 5.43
C GLY A 65 0.18 1.92 5.09
N VAL A 66 1.46 2.08 4.73
CA VAL A 66 2.45 1.00 4.76
C VAL A 66 3.08 0.96 6.14
N VAL A 67 3.13 -0.21 6.76
CA VAL A 67 3.75 -0.43 8.07
C VAL A 67 5.10 -1.10 7.86
N THR A 68 6.19 -0.41 8.15
CA THR A 68 7.55 -0.89 7.95
C THR A 68 8.23 -1.11 9.29
N ALA A 69 8.68 -2.34 9.55
CA ALA A 69 9.50 -2.68 10.70
C ALA A 69 10.98 -2.69 10.30
N GLN A 70 11.82 -1.97 11.04
CA GLN A 70 13.27 -2.01 10.86
C GLN A 70 13.92 -2.88 11.94
N MET A 71 14.77 -3.80 11.53
CA MET A 71 15.56 -4.64 12.46
C MET A 71 16.61 -3.81 13.20
N ALA A 72 16.91 -4.21 14.43
CA ALA A 72 17.96 -3.60 15.24
C ALA A 72 19.34 -3.68 14.57
N SER A 73 20.27 -2.83 15.02
CA SER A 73 21.67 -2.84 14.56
C SER A 73 22.57 -3.72 15.44
N THR A 74 22.06 -4.20 16.58
CA THR A 74 22.79 -5.00 17.57
C THR A 74 21.93 -6.17 18.05
N GLY A 75 22.54 -7.30 18.39
CA GLY A 75 21.81 -8.45 18.92
C GLY A 75 20.99 -9.23 17.89
N VAL A 76 21.08 -8.88 16.60
CA VAL A 76 20.42 -9.56 15.47
C VAL A 76 21.43 -10.14 14.50
N ASN A 77 21.02 -11.16 13.75
CA ASN A 77 21.86 -11.77 12.73
C ASN A 77 22.37 -10.75 11.70
N ASN A 78 23.66 -10.84 11.32
CA ASN A 78 24.27 -9.98 10.31
C ASN A 78 23.49 -9.93 8.98
N GLU A 79 22.81 -11.02 8.61
CA GLU A 79 22.02 -11.12 7.38
C GLU A 79 20.74 -10.26 7.39
N ILE A 80 20.24 -9.90 8.58
CA ILE A 80 19.00 -9.12 8.76
C ILE A 80 19.21 -7.78 9.48
N LYS A 81 20.43 -7.52 9.94
CA LYS A 81 20.80 -6.30 10.67
C LYS A 81 20.46 -5.04 9.88
N GLY A 82 19.69 -4.14 10.50
CA GLY A 82 19.25 -2.87 9.90
C GLY A 82 18.28 -3.00 8.72
N LYS A 83 17.93 -4.23 8.32
CA LYS A 83 17.03 -4.50 7.20
C LYS A 83 15.58 -4.28 7.60
N LYS A 84 14.72 -4.18 6.59
CA LYS A 84 13.30 -3.86 6.76
C LYS A 84 12.41 -4.94 6.15
N LEU A 85 11.20 -5.02 6.67
CA LEU A 85 10.04 -5.66 6.04
C LEU A 85 8.86 -4.70 6.09
N SER A 86 7.95 -4.82 5.13
CA SER A 86 6.74 -4.01 5.09
C SER A 86 5.49 -4.87 5.10
N LEU A 87 4.48 -4.36 5.77
CA LEU A 87 3.10 -4.80 5.67
C LEU A 87 2.31 -3.69 4.98
N TRP A 88 1.52 -4.05 3.99
CA TRP A 88 0.67 -3.10 3.29
C TRP A 88 -0.67 -3.73 3.00
N ALA A 89 -1.69 -2.88 2.84
CA ALA A 89 -3.04 -3.35 2.62
C ALA A 89 -3.61 -2.79 1.32
N LYS A 90 -4.45 -3.57 0.64
CA LYS A 90 -5.24 -3.12 -0.52
C LYS A 90 -6.73 -3.30 -0.23
N ARG A 91 -7.57 -2.36 -0.67
CA ARG A 91 -9.01 -2.50 -0.56
C ARG A 91 -9.51 -3.59 -1.51
N GLN A 92 -10.45 -4.40 -1.05
CA GLN A 92 -11.09 -5.48 -1.79
C GLN A 92 -12.57 -5.49 -1.44
N ALA A 93 -13.44 -4.99 -2.34
CA ALA A 93 -14.90 -5.14 -2.30
C ALA A 93 -15.54 -5.15 -0.89
N GLY A 94 -15.30 -4.11 -0.08
CA GLY A 94 -15.86 -3.98 1.27
C GLY A 94 -14.99 -4.47 2.43
N SER A 95 -13.79 -4.99 2.15
CA SER A 95 -12.78 -5.34 3.15
C SER A 95 -11.39 -4.84 2.73
N VAL A 96 -10.41 -5.01 3.62
CA VAL A 96 -9.00 -4.71 3.37
C VAL A 96 -8.21 -6.01 3.41
N LYS A 97 -7.41 -6.27 2.38
CA LYS A 97 -6.50 -7.41 2.33
C LYS A 97 -5.08 -6.94 2.64
N TRP A 98 -4.46 -7.52 3.67
CA TRP A 98 -3.07 -7.26 4.03
C TRP A 98 -2.11 -8.21 3.32
N PHE A 99 -0.92 -7.70 3.08
CA PHE A 99 0.23 -8.36 2.47
C PHE A 99 1.45 -8.10 3.36
N CYS A 100 2.43 -9.00 3.30
CA CYS A 100 3.67 -8.92 4.06
C CYS A 100 4.83 -9.36 3.18
N GLY A 101 5.90 -8.57 3.16
CA GLY A 101 7.05 -8.90 2.34
C GLY A 101 8.19 -7.92 2.45
N GLN A 102 8.95 -7.84 1.36
CA GLN A 102 10.03 -6.87 1.24
C GLN A 102 9.52 -5.43 1.37
N PRO A 103 10.40 -4.47 1.68
CA PRO A 103 10.03 -3.07 1.79
C PRO A 103 9.33 -2.54 0.54
N VAL A 104 8.22 -1.85 0.77
CA VAL A 104 7.42 -1.20 -0.26
C VAL A 104 7.08 0.22 0.16
N THR A 105 6.78 1.07 -0.81
CA THR A 105 6.27 2.42 -0.59
C THR A 105 4.92 2.59 -1.26
N ARG A 106 4.07 3.44 -0.67
CA ARG A 106 2.82 3.89 -1.27
C ARG A 106 2.90 5.38 -1.54
N ASN A 107 2.51 5.79 -2.74
CA ASN A 107 2.37 7.20 -3.07
C ASN A 107 1.11 7.76 -2.40
N ASP A 108 1.15 9.01 -1.95
CA ASP A 108 0.05 9.71 -1.24
C ASP A 108 -1.12 10.12 -2.17
N ALA A 109 -1.55 9.21 -3.04
CA ALA A 109 -2.73 9.40 -3.88
C ALA A 109 -3.93 8.74 -3.20
N ALA A 110 -4.99 9.53 -2.94
CA ALA A 110 -6.15 9.12 -2.14
C ALA A 110 -6.87 7.83 -2.60
N ASP A 111 -6.66 7.39 -3.84
CA ASP A 111 -7.39 6.26 -4.44
C ASP A 111 -6.49 5.11 -4.92
N ASN A 112 -5.16 5.21 -4.78
CA ASN A 112 -4.25 4.16 -5.25
C ASN A 112 -3.73 3.32 -4.08
N ASP A 113 -4.25 2.10 -3.97
CA ASP A 113 -3.79 1.11 -3.01
C ASP A 113 -2.50 0.40 -3.46
N ASP A 114 -2.03 0.66 -4.69
CA ASP A 114 -0.82 0.04 -5.18
C ASP A 114 0.39 0.53 -4.42
N VAL A 115 1.35 -0.38 -4.33
CA VAL A 115 2.63 -0.15 -3.68
C VAL A 115 3.72 -0.46 -4.70
N ALA A 116 4.79 0.32 -4.65
CA ALA A 116 6.00 0.06 -5.42
C ALA A 116 7.04 -0.58 -4.50
N LYS A 117 8.04 -1.23 -5.07
CA LYS A 117 9.22 -1.60 -4.30
C LYS A 117 9.83 -0.33 -3.72
N ASP A 118 10.23 -0.40 -2.46
CA ASP A 118 10.97 0.68 -1.84
C ASP A 118 12.42 0.65 -2.32
N ASP A 119 12.65 1.21 -3.52
CA ASP A 119 13.98 1.35 -4.12
C ASP A 119 14.77 2.53 -3.49
N VAL A 120 14.33 3.09 -2.37
CA VAL A 120 14.96 4.27 -1.75
C VAL A 120 16.31 3.90 -1.14
N ALA A 121 17.33 3.98 -1.99
CA ALA A 121 18.75 3.90 -1.67
C ALA A 121 19.27 5.11 -0.85
N LYS A 122 18.41 5.82 -0.08
CA LYS A 122 18.82 7.07 0.58
C LYS A 122 19.10 7.00 2.07
N ASP A 123 18.70 5.95 2.81
CA ASP A 123 18.67 6.09 4.28
C ASP A 123 19.54 5.12 5.08
N ASP A 124 20.10 4.03 4.53
CA ASP A 124 21.04 3.18 5.29
C ASP A 124 21.92 2.31 4.36
N ALA A 125 23.22 2.23 4.65
CA ALA A 125 24.26 1.61 3.79
C ALA A 125 24.27 0.05 3.76
N ALA A 126 23.21 -0.61 4.23
CA ALA A 126 23.10 -2.07 4.26
C ALA A 126 21.81 -2.47 3.54
N GLY A 127 21.92 -3.19 2.42
CA GLY A 127 20.79 -3.54 1.54
C GLY A 127 19.45 -3.69 2.27
N ASN A 128 18.50 -2.84 1.89
CA ASN A 128 17.35 -2.44 2.73
C ASN A 128 16.34 -3.55 3.02
N ALA A 129 16.31 -4.61 2.20
CA ALA A 129 15.30 -5.66 2.28
C ALA A 129 15.87 -6.94 2.91
N ILE A 130 15.13 -7.51 3.86
CA ILE A 130 15.37 -8.89 4.30
C ILE A 130 15.25 -9.80 3.07
N GLU A 131 16.26 -10.64 2.85
CA GLU A 131 16.22 -11.58 1.72
C GLU A 131 15.04 -12.54 1.90
N THR A 132 14.38 -12.89 0.81
CA THR A 132 13.18 -13.75 0.83
C THR A 132 13.42 -15.11 1.48
N LYS A 133 14.66 -15.63 1.42
CA LYS A 133 15.07 -16.88 2.11
C LYS A 133 15.00 -16.78 3.64
N HIS A 134 15.05 -15.56 4.18
CA HIS A 134 14.97 -15.30 5.61
C HIS A 134 13.56 -14.96 6.08
N LEU A 135 12.69 -14.48 5.20
CA LEU A 135 11.29 -14.21 5.54
C LEU A 135 10.51 -15.52 5.75
N PRO A 136 9.58 -15.57 6.72
CA PRO A 136 8.61 -16.65 6.82
C PRO A 136 7.80 -16.81 5.52
N SER A 137 7.28 -18.01 5.24
CA SER A 137 6.50 -18.25 4.02
C SER A 137 5.26 -17.36 3.90
N THR A 138 4.70 -16.93 5.03
CA THR A 138 3.55 -16.02 5.14
C THR A 138 3.90 -14.55 4.89
N CYS A 139 5.17 -14.20 4.76
CA CYS A 139 5.64 -12.83 4.56
C CYS A 139 6.56 -12.73 3.33
N ARG A 140 6.11 -13.27 2.19
CA ARG A 140 6.84 -13.25 0.91
C ARG A 140 5.98 -12.73 -0.24
N ASP A 141 5.03 -11.85 0.06
CA ASP A 141 4.20 -11.23 -0.96
C ASP A 141 5.04 -10.31 -1.86
N GLU A 142 4.83 -10.36 -3.17
CA GLU A 142 5.48 -9.44 -4.10
C GLU A 142 4.71 -8.11 -4.16
N SER A 143 5.43 -6.98 -4.23
CA SER A 143 4.83 -5.65 -4.37
C SER A 143 3.96 -5.53 -5.63
N SER A 144 4.32 -6.27 -6.67
CA SER A 144 3.61 -6.38 -7.94
C SER A 144 2.36 -7.23 -7.89
N LEU A 145 2.06 -7.95 -6.80
CA LEU A 145 0.84 -8.74 -6.71
C LEU A 145 -0.36 -7.81 -6.93
N PRO A 146 -1.05 -7.94 -8.08
CA PRO A 146 -2.26 -7.20 -8.29
C PRO A 146 -3.26 -7.78 -7.28
N GLY A 147 -3.80 -6.93 -6.40
CA GLY A 147 -5.11 -7.25 -5.84
C GLY A 147 -5.98 -7.50 -7.07
N ILE A 148 -6.58 -8.69 -7.17
CA ILE A 148 -7.22 -9.19 -8.40
C ILE A 148 -8.06 -8.08 -9.04
N ALA A 149 -7.47 -7.40 -10.01
CA ALA A 149 -8.08 -6.35 -10.79
C ALA A 149 -7.65 -6.64 -12.23
N ARG A 150 -8.51 -7.44 -12.86
CA ARG A 150 -8.77 -7.56 -14.30
C ARG A 150 -7.58 -7.30 -15.24
N ILE A 151 -7.26 -8.35 -16.00
CA ILE A 151 -6.88 -8.31 -17.42
C ILE A 151 -7.03 -6.89 -17.99
N THR A 152 -5.93 -6.16 -18.13
CA THR A 152 -5.84 -5.04 -19.08
C THR A 152 -4.45 -4.98 -19.68
N ALA A 153 -4.12 -6.03 -20.42
CA ALA A 153 -3.32 -5.91 -21.64
C ALA A 153 -4.24 -6.39 -22.77
N ASN A 154 -5.21 -5.60 -23.22
CA ASN A 154 -5.01 -4.54 -24.20
C ASN A 154 -6.12 -3.48 -24.11
N GLY A 155 -5.77 -2.23 -24.41
CA GLY A 155 -6.62 -1.06 -24.24
C GLY A 155 -7.94 -1.10 -25.02
N ARG A 156 -9.05 -0.94 -24.28
CA ARG A 156 -10.20 -0.13 -24.71
C ARG A 156 -11.01 0.25 -23.47
N LYS A 157 -11.16 1.55 -23.24
CA LYS A 157 -12.09 2.10 -22.24
C LYS A 157 -13.51 1.90 -22.79
N THR A 158 -14.04 0.69 -22.68
CA THR A 158 -15.45 0.43 -22.98
C THR A 158 -16.24 0.65 -21.70
N THR A 159 -16.98 1.74 -21.66
CA THR A 159 -18.11 1.97 -20.76
C THR A 159 -19.02 0.74 -20.80
N LEU A 160 -18.87 -0.15 -19.83
CA LEU A 160 -19.81 -1.25 -19.59
C LEU A 160 -20.98 -0.70 -18.78
N LEU A 161 -21.94 -0.09 -19.48
CA LEU A 161 -23.32 -0.07 -19.00
C LEU A 161 -23.89 -1.49 -19.22
N PRO A 162 -24.52 -2.12 -18.21
CA PRO A 162 -25.20 -3.40 -18.41
C PRO A 162 -26.37 -3.22 -19.38
N ALA A 163 -26.44 -4.08 -20.40
CA ALA A 163 -27.38 -4.03 -21.52
C ALA A 163 -28.86 -4.31 -21.17
N TRP A 164 -29.29 -4.11 -19.90
CA TRP A 164 -30.64 -4.42 -19.43
C TRP A 164 -31.29 -3.34 -18.55
N HIS A 165 -30.74 -2.13 -18.50
CA HIS A 165 -31.45 -0.99 -17.88
C HIS A 165 -31.85 0.04 -18.96
N PRO A 166 -33.14 0.39 -19.09
CA PRO A 166 -33.52 1.54 -19.88
C PRO A 166 -32.86 2.80 -19.30
N PRO A 167 -32.40 3.74 -20.15
CA PRO A 167 -31.70 4.93 -19.67
C PRO A 167 -32.61 5.77 -18.77
N PRO A 168 -32.07 6.42 -17.72
CA PRO A 168 -32.85 7.35 -16.91
C PRO A 168 -33.37 8.49 -17.79
N PRO A 169 -34.58 9.01 -17.54
CA PRO A 169 -35.14 10.09 -18.33
C PRO A 169 -34.21 11.31 -18.27
N THR A 170 -33.64 11.66 -19.41
CA THR A 170 -32.88 12.90 -19.55
C THR A 170 -33.85 14.06 -19.38
N SER A 171 -33.60 14.89 -18.36
CA SER A 171 -34.31 16.16 -18.20
C SER A 171 -34.20 16.98 -19.48
N LYS A 172 -35.34 17.42 -20.00
CA LYS A 172 -35.53 18.16 -21.28
C LYS A 172 -34.67 19.43 -21.40
N ALA A 173 -34.01 19.88 -20.34
CA ALA A 173 -33.23 21.11 -20.30
C ALA A 173 -31.93 21.07 -21.12
N ASN A 174 -31.29 19.91 -21.33
CA ASN A 174 -29.96 19.85 -21.98
C ASN A 174 -29.98 19.56 -23.49
N MET A 175 -31.12 19.21 -24.10
CA MET A 175 -31.22 19.05 -25.56
C MET A 175 -31.26 20.39 -26.30
N LEU A 176 -31.83 21.45 -25.71
CA LEU A 176 -31.94 22.75 -26.38
C LEU A 176 -30.60 23.48 -26.57
N LYS A 177 -29.58 23.18 -25.76
CA LYS A 177 -28.24 23.78 -25.91
C LYS A 177 -27.43 23.18 -27.07
N ARG A 178 -27.69 21.92 -27.45
CA ARG A 178 -26.98 21.27 -28.57
C ARG A 178 -27.59 21.53 -29.94
N LEU A 179 -28.86 21.95 -30.03
CA LEU A 179 -29.48 22.32 -31.30
C LEU A 179 -29.16 23.76 -31.75
N LYS A 180 -28.82 24.67 -30.83
CA LYS A 180 -28.54 26.08 -31.16
C LYS A 180 -27.15 26.36 -31.75
N LEU A 181 -26.26 25.38 -31.83
CA LEU A 181 -24.87 25.57 -32.30
C LEU A 181 -24.59 25.03 -33.70
N LYS A 182 -25.59 24.50 -34.41
CA LYS A 182 -25.41 23.88 -35.74
C LYS A 182 -26.02 24.65 -36.92
N THR A 183 -26.41 25.90 -36.72
CA THR A 183 -27.00 26.75 -37.79
C THR A 183 -26.16 28.00 -38.03
N ALA A 184 -25.00 27.85 -38.66
CA ALA A 184 -24.31 28.94 -39.36
C ALA A 184 -23.17 28.37 -40.21
N SER A 185 -23.41 28.18 -41.51
CA SER A 185 -22.42 28.33 -42.59
C SER A 185 -23.03 27.82 -43.91
N LEU A 186 -23.79 28.69 -44.58
CA LEU A 186 -24.00 28.60 -46.03
C LEU A 186 -22.89 29.42 -46.71
N PRO A 187 -22.18 28.91 -47.72
CA PRO A 187 -21.42 29.77 -48.63
C PRO A 187 -22.35 30.37 -49.72
N PRO A 188 -22.01 31.57 -50.26
CA PRO A 188 -22.86 32.37 -51.15
C PRO A 188 -22.82 31.91 -52.62
N GLN A 189 -23.72 32.53 -53.41
CA GLN A 189 -24.12 32.25 -54.81
C GLN A 189 -22.99 31.98 -55.80
#